data_AF-A0A377LU47-F1
#
_entry.id   AF-A0A377LU47-F1
#
_cell.length_a   1.000
_cell.length_b   1.000
_cell.length_c   1.000
_cell.angle_alpha   90.00
_cell.angle_beta   90.00
_cell.angle_gamma   90.00
#
_symmetry.space_group_name_H-M   'P 1'
#
loop_
_entity.id
_entity.type
_entity.pdbx_description
1 polymer ?
#
loop_
_entity_poly.entity_id
_entity_poly.type
_entity_poly.pdbx_seq_one_letter_code
_entity_poly.pdbx_strand_id
1 'polypeptide(L)'
;MDSQSSGYVYKEQLNIGHATWALIFKDATATTPVYQLKYKVLFYKKPEGGNMFSAYTVAECSPIPVEANLSEWERDNYKKVTIETQKYMDACIMELNNQLPRLLKK
;
A
#
# COMPACT_ATOMS: atom_id res chain seq x y z
N MET A 1 -13.97 19.32 -35.22
CA MET A 1 -14.27 17.87 -35.07
C MET A 1 -13.97 17.55 -33.62
N ASP A 2 -14.92 17.82 -32.73
CA ASP A 2 -14.76 17.58 -31.29
C ASP A 2 -15.36 16.21 -30.98
N SER A 3 -14.54 15.17 -31.04
CA SER A 3 -14.95 13.85 -30.59
C SER A 3 -15.09 13.88 -29.06
N GLN A 4 -16.33 13.97 -28.60
CA GLN A 4 -16.75 13.79 -27.22
C GLN A 4 -16.18 12.49 -26.65
N SER A 5 -15.09 12.55 -25.89
CA SER A 5 -14.77 11.48 -24.94
C SER A 5 -15.77 11.63 -23.79
N SER A 6 -16.87 10.87 -23.82
CA SER A 6 -17.82 10.80 -22.72
C SER A 6 -17.18 10.08 -21.52
N GLY A 7 -16.33 10.79 -20.79
CA GLY A 7 -15.74 10.29 -19.54
C GLY A 7 -16.83 10.10 -18.49
N TYR A 8 -16.81 8.98 -17.78
CA TYR A 8 -17.67 8.80 -16.61
C TYR A 8 -17.11 9.62 -15.44
N VAL A 9 -17.93 10.51 -14.87
CA VAL A 9 -17.56 11.29 -13.70
C VAL A 9 -17.93 10.49 -12.44
N TYR A 10 -16.91 10.02 -11.72
CA TYR A 10 -17.07 9.32 -10.45
C TYR A 10 -17.52 10.29 -9.34
N LYS A 11 -18.51 9.88 -8.54
CA LYS A 11 -19.03 10.69 -7.43
C LYS A 11 -18.35 10.35 -6.10
N GLU A 12 -17.99 9.09 -5.92
CA GLU A 12 -17.33 8.64 -4.69
C GLU A 12 -15.81 8.82 -4.79
N GLN A 13 -15.13 9.17 -3.70
CA GLN A 13 -13.69 9.37 -3.71
C GLN A 13 -12.93 8.04 -3.62
N LEU A 14 -11.82 7.94 -4.36
CA LEU A 14 -10.80 6.91 -4.10
C LEU A 14 -9.89 7.43 -2.99
N ASN A 15 -9.79 6.68 -1.91
CA ASN A 15 -9.02 7.06 -0.73
C ASN A 15 -7.76 6.20 -0.62
N ILE A 16 -6.69 6.82 -0.14
CA ILE A 16 -5.49 6.12 0.33
C ILE A 16 -5.61 6.05 1.85
N GLY A 17 -5.76 4.84 2.36
CA GLY A 17 -5.92 4.53 3.77
C GLY A 17 -4.60 4.40 4.52
N HIS A 18 -4.73 3.93 5.77
CA HIS A 18 -3.62 3.79 6.71
C HIS A 18 -2.42 3.06 6.10
N ALA A 19 -1.32 3.79 5.96
CA ALA A 19 -0.01 3.20 5.70
C ALA A 19 0.56 2.68 7.03
N THR A 20 0.72 1.36 7.15
CA THR A 20 1.49 0.77 8.26
C THR A 20 2.94 0.75 7.84
N TRP A 21 3.81 1.29 8.69
CA TRP A 21 5.25 1.23 8.52
C TRP A 21 5.87 0.82 9.85
N ALA A 22 6.46 -0.37 9.90
CA ALA A 22 6.96 -0.93 11.15
C ALA A 22 8.17 -1.85 10.92
N LEU A 23 9.15 -1.73 11.81
CA LEU A 23 10.26 -2.67 11.92
C LEU A 23 9.97 -3.63 13.07
N ILE A 24 9.83 -4.93 12.76
CA ILE A 24 9.36 -5.94 13.73
C ILE A 24 10.35 -7.10 13.78
N PHE A 25 10.73 -7.56 14.97
CA PHE A 25 11.54 -8.77 15.12
C PHE A 25 10.76 -10.00 14.64
N LYS A 26 11.43 -10.90 13.90
CA LYS A 26 10.82 -12.12 13.36
C LYS A 26 10.56 -13.17 14.44
N ASP A 27 11.48 -13.27 15.38
CA ASP A 27 11.43 -14.20 16.51
C ASP A 27 12.01 -13.51 17.75
N ALA A 28 11.18 -13.41 18.81
CA ALA A 28 11.57 -12.78 20.08
C ALA A 28 12.55 -13.65 20.90
N THR A 29 12.62 -14.95 20.60
CA THR A 29 13.39 -15.93 21.35
C THR A 29 14.78 -16.16 20.75
N ALA A 30 15.04 -15.63 19.56
CA ALA A 30 16.32 -15.75 18.90
C ALA A 30 17.43 -14.98 19.65
N THR A 31 18.59 -15.61 19.82
CA THR A 31 19.79 -14.98 20.43
C THR A 31 20.27 -13.77 19.64
N THR A 32 20.05 -13.77 18.32
CA THR A 32 20.32 -12.64 17.42
C THR A 32 19.08 -12.40 16.55
N PRO A 33 18.14 -11.55 16.99
CA PRO A 33 16.88 -11.37 16.29
C PRO A 33 17.09 -10.67 14.95
N VAL A 34 16.48 -11.25 13.92
CA VAL A 34 16.32 -10.64 12.60
C VAL A 34 15.07 -9.78 12.60
N TYR A 35 15.14 -8.62 11.96
CA TYR A 35 14.03 -7.67 11.87
C TYR A 35 13.49 -7.61 10.44
N GLN A 36 12.17 -7.53 10.34
CA GLN A 36 11.40 -7.38 9.11
C GLN A 36 10.85 -5.97 9.00
N LEU A 37 11.11 -5.31 7.87
CA LEU A 37 10.46 -4.06 7.53
C LEU A 37 9.11 -4.36 6.87
N LYS A 38 8.02 -4.12 7.59
CA LYS A 38 6.65 -4.31 7.10
C LYS A 38 6.08 -2.98 6.60
N TYR A 39 5.52 -3.03 5.41
CA TYR A 39 4.77 -1.93 4.80
C TYR A 39 3.42 -2.45 4.32
N LYS A 40 2.36 -1.71 4.61
CA LYS A 40 1.01 -2.01 4.13
C LYS A 40 0.29 -0.71 3.83
N VAL A 41 -0.37 -0.64 2.68
CA VAL A 41 -1.25 0.48 2.30
C VAL A 41 -2.58 -0.06 1.80
N LEU A 42 -3.66 0.67 2.11
CA LEU A 42 -5.00 0.35 1.65
C LEU A 42 -5.45 1.39 0.63
N PHE A 43 -6.06 0.95 -0.45
CA PHE A 43 -6.78 1.79 -1.39
C PHE A 43 -8.24 1.38 -1.32
N TYR A 44 -9.13 2.33 -1.07
CA TYR A 44 -10.53 2.00 -0.91
C TYR A 44 -11.46 3.05 -1.47
N LYS A 45 -12.59 2.58 -1.99
CA LYS A 45 -13.60 3.43 -2.61
C LYS A 45 -14.99 2.86 -2.35
N LYS A 46 -15.92 3.74 -2.03
CA LYS A 46 -17.34 3.39 -1.91
C LYS A 46 -17.92 3.15 -3.30
N PRO A 47 -18.80 2.14 -3.50
CA PRO A 47 -19.43 1.92 -4.79
C PRO A 47 -20.23 3.15 -5.23
N GLU A 48 -20.19 3.44 -6.52
CA GLU A 48 -20.98 4.51 -7.10
C GLU A 48 -22.48 4.24 -6.88
N GLY A 49 -23.21 5.25 -6.42
CA GLY A 49 -24.62 5.10 -6.03
C GLY A 49 -24.85 4.35 -4.71
N GLY A 50 -23.80 4.01 -3.97
CA GLY A 50 -23.91 3.38 -2.65
C GLY A 50 -24.52 4.32 -1.60
N ASN A 51 -25.23 3.74 -0.64
CA ASN A 51 -25.73 4.45 0.54
C ASN A 51 -24.76 4.32 1.74
N MET A 52 -25.12 4.88 2.91
CA MET A 52 -24.27 4.86 4.11
C MET A 52 -23.88 3.44 4.59
N PHE A 53 -24.65 2.41 4.21
CA PHE A 53 -24.40 1.01 4.58
C PHE A 53 -23.64 0.22 3.51
N SER A 54 -23.27 0.84 2.39
CA SER A 54 -22.56 0.17 1.31
C SER A 54 -21.12 -0.14 1.68
N ALA A 55 -20.72 -1.40 1.49
CA ALA A 55 -19.35 -1.84 1.74
C ALA A 55 -18.37 -1.19 0.76
N TYR A 56 -17.19 -0.83 1.26
CA TYR A 56 -16.11 -0.30 0.43
C TYR A 56 -15.50 -1.42 -0.41
N THR A 57 -15.15 -1.09 -1.65
CA THR A 57 -14.19 -1.89 -2.41
C THR A 57 -12.81 -1.54 -1.89
N VAL A 58 -12.07 -2.56 -1.42
CA VAL A 58 -10.73 -2.39 -0.83
C VAL A 58 -9.73 -3.18 -1.66
N ALA A 59 -8.62 -2.54 -1.98
CA ALA A 59 -7.41 -3.15 -2.49
C ALA A 59 -6.29 -2.93 -1.46
N GLU A 60 -5.66 -4.01 -1.05
CA GLU A 60 -4.55 -3.99 -0.10
C GLU A 60 -3.26 -4.27 -0.84
N CYS A 61 -2.22 -3.47 -0.57
CA CYS A 61 -0.87 -3.79 -0.95
C CYS A 61 -0.01 -4.00 0.29
N SER A 62 0.60 -5.18 0.40
CA SER A 62 1.52 -5.55 1.47
C SER A 62 2.70 -6.33 0.85
N PRO A 63 3.77 -5.65 0.42
CA PRO A 63 4.94 -6.30 -0.18
C PRO A 63 5.60 -7.30 0.77
N ILE A 64 6.38 -8.23 0.19
CA ILE A 64 7.14 -9.22 0.96
C ILE A 64 8.18 -8.49 1.83
N PRO A 65 8.17 -8.67 3.17
CA PRO A 65 9.12 -7.99 4.04
C PRO A 65 10.57 -8.45 3.79
N VAL A 66 11.47 -7.48 3.66
CA VAL A 66 12.91 -7.68 3.69
C VAL A 66 13.37 -7.90 5.12
N GLU A 67 14.30 -8.83 5.28
CA GLU A 67 14.91 -9.22 6.54
C GLU A 67 16.34 -8.68 6.63
N ALA A 68 16.70 -8.19 7.82
CA ALA A 68 18.07 -7.81 8.16
C ALA A 68 18.23 -7.67 9.68
N ASN A 69 19.47 -7.69 10.15
CA ASN A 69 19.79 -7.46 11.55
C ASN A 69 19.57 -5.99 11.91
N LEU A 70 19.34 -5.69 13.20
CA LEU A 70 19.09 -4.31 13.65
C LEU A 70 20.22 -3.35 13.24
N SER A 71 21.48 -3.78 13.38
CA SER A 71 22.64 -2.98 13.01
C SER A 71 22.67 -2.59 11.53
N GLU A 72 22.15 -3.44 10.64
CA GLU A 72 22.06 -3.14 9.21
C GLU A 72 20.92 -2.17 8.89
N TRP A 73 19.84 -2.21 9.66
CA TRP A 73 18.73 -1.27 9.53
C TRP A 73 19.09 0.12 10.03
N GLU A 74 19.90 0.23 11.09
CA GLU A 74 20.31 1.51 11.70
C GLU A 74 21.48 2.17 10.96
N ARG A 75 22.28 1.39 10.22
CA ARG A 75 23.46 1.87 9.52
C ARG A 75 23.14 3.00 8.53
N ASP A 76 24.08 3.93 8.42
CA ASP A 76 24.03 5.08 7.50
C ASP A 76 22.75 5.92 7.67
N ASN A 77 22.34 6.18 8.92
CA ASN A 77 21.12 6.92 9.25
C ASN A 77 19.87 6.28 8.61
N TYR A 78 19.71 4.98 8.82
CA TYR A 78 18.57 4.22 8.30
C TYR A 78 18.45 4.21 6.76
N LYS A 79 19.57 4.29 6.04
CA LYS A 79 19.56 4.29 4.57
C LYS A 79 18.83 3.09 3.96
N LYS A 80 19.01 1.90 4.55
CA LYS A 80 18.35 0.66 4.09
C LYS A 80 16.83 0.77 4.23
N VAL A 81 16.34 1.31 5.35
CA VAL A 81 14.91 1.58 5.57
C VAL A 81 14.34 2.43 4.44
N THR A 82 15.01 3.53 4.09
CA THR A 82 14.52 4.45 3.05
C THR A 82 14.46 3.77 1.68
N ILE A 83 15.53 3.05 1.32
CA ILE A 83 15.62 2.34 0.04
C ILE A 83 14.51 1.28 -0.08
N GLU A 84 14.35 0.43 0.93
CA GLU A 84 13.34 -0.64 0.87
C GLU A 84 11.90 -0.06 0.93
N THR A 85 11.68 1.01 1.68
CA THR A 85 10.37 1.69 1.73
C THR A 85 9.99 2.28 0.36
N GLN A 86 10.94 2.91 -0.36
CA GLN A 86 10.68 3.42 -1.70
C GLN A 86 10.29 2.28 -2.65
N LYS A 87 11.02 1.16 -2.63
CA LYS A 87 10.70 -0.02 -3.44
C LYS A 87 9.29 -0.56 -3.14
N TYR A 88 8.90 -0.58 -1.86
CA TYR A 88 7.56 -0.99 -1.47
C TYR A 88 6.47 -0.05 -1.98
N MET A 89 6.69 1.27 -1.90
CA MET A 89 5.77 2.27 -2.43
C MET A 89 5.61 2.12 -3.95
N ASP A 90 6.72 1.97 -4.68
CA ASP A 90 6.72 1.76 -6.13
C ASP A 90 5.94 0.48 -6.52
N ALA A 91 6.19 -0.61 -5.79
CA ALA A 91 5.44 -1.86 -5.96
C ALA A 91 3.93 -1.67 -5.72
N CYS A 92 3.56 -0.91 -4.70
CA CYS A 92 2.15 -0.65 -4.39
C CYS A 92 1.46 0.29 -5.37
N ILE A 93 2.18 1.21 -6.00
CA ILE A 93 1.63 2.03 -7.09
C ILE A 93 1.36 1.16 -8.32
N MET A 94 2.26 0.24 -8.66
CA MET A 94 2.02 -0.72 -9.74
C MET A 94 0.81 -1.60 -9.44
N GLU A 95 0.69 -2.12 -8.22
CA GLU A 95 -0.46 -2.93 -7.83
C GLU A 95 -1.75 -2.11 -7.83
N LEU A 96 -1.73 -0.85 -7.38
CA LEU A 96 -2.87 0.05 -7.47
C LEU A 96 -3.36 0.17 -8.92
N ASN A 97 -2.45 0.39 -9.88
CA ASN A 97 -2.81 0.49 -11.30
C ASN A 97 -3.54 -0.77 -11.80
N ASN A 98 -3.10 -1.96 -11.37
CA ASN A 98 -3.77 -3.22 -11.69
C ASN A 98 -5.15 -3.35 -11.04
N GLN A 99 -5.35 -2.73 -9.88
CA GLN A 99 -6.61 -2.75 -9.13
C GLN A 99 -7.57 -1.61 -9.51
N LEU A 100 -7.12 -0.60 -10.28
CA LEU A 100 -7.98 0.53 -10.70
C LEU A 100 -9.28 0.09 -11.37
N PRO A 101 -9.32 -0.89 -12.30
CA PRO A 101 -10.59 -1.33 -12.91
C PRO A 101 -11.60 -1.87 -11.89
N ARG A 102 -11.11 -2.50 -10.81
CA ARG A 102 -11.94 -3.01 -9.72
C ARG A 102 -12.42 -1.87 -8.82
N LEU A 103 -11.54 -0.93 -8.47
CA LEU A 103 -11.82 0.20 -7.58
C LEU A 103 -12.72 1.24 -8.24
N LEU A 104 -12.58 1.44 -9.55
CA LEU A 104 -13.30 2.42 -10.35
C LEU A 104 -14.49 1.80 -11.09
N LYS A 105 -15.10 0.77 -10.51
CA LYS A 105 -16.34 0.21 -11.05
C LYS A 105 -17.47 1.26 -10.93
N LYS A 106 -18.21 1.42 -12.04
CA LYS A 106 -19.38 2.30 -12.13
C LYS A 106 -20.57 1.72 -11.36
#